data_AF-A0A2G5CVI8-F1
#
_entry.id   AF-A0A2G5CVI8-F1
#
_cell.length_a   1.000
_cell.length_b   1.000
_cell.length_c   1.000
_cell.angle_alpha   90.00
_cell.angle_beta   90.00
_cell.angle_gamma   90.00
#
_symmetry.space_group_name_H-M   'P 1'
#
loop_
_entity.id
_entity.type
_entity.pdbx_description
1 polymer ?
#
loop_
_entity_poly.entity_id
_entity_poly.type
_entity_poly.pdbx_seq_one_letter_code
_entity_poly.pdbx_strand_id
1 'polypeptide(L)'
;MKTHTLMTCEGIENNGGGVLSEELQLQVSNLPKNGAEWVETLVNEMTNSFDINDAKARASLVLEVLGKSIRTQAAADVADNLHQENARLKEKMELLIRENSILKRAVAIQYKRQKEADKKTSELQLLKQLVAQYQERLRILEVNNYALTVHLKQAHQQSNSMSSCYPPDVC
;
A
#
# COMPACT_ATOMS: atom_id res chain seq x y z
N MET A 1 -20.17 10.25 10.18
CA MET A 1 -21.46 9.59 10.47
C MET A 1 -21.31 8.12 10.11
N LYS A 2 -21.27 7.23 11.11
CA LYS A 2 -21.26 5.78 10.91
C LYS A 2 -22.56 5.24 11.49
N THR A 3 -23.42 4.68 10.64
CA THR A 3 -24.64 3.97 11.06
C THR A 3 -24.34 2.48 11.02
N HIS A 4 -24.21 1.86 12.20
CA HIS A 4 -24.29 0.42 12.36
C HIS A 4 -25.76 0.04 12.44
N THR A 5 -26.25 -0.69 11.44
CA THR A 5 -27.55 -1.35 11.49
C THR A 5 -27.36 -2.72 12.12
N LEU A 6 -27.86 -2.88 13.34
CA LEU A 6 -28.11 -4.16 14.01
C LEU A 6 -29.25 -4.85 13.27
N MET A 7 -29.02 -6.08 12.80
CA MET A 7 -30.07 -6.96 12.32
C MET A 7 -30.47 -7.87 13.49
N THR A 8 -31.66 -7.64 14.02
CA THR A 8 -32.33 -8.47 15.02
C THR A 8 -33.22 -9.48 14.30
N CYS A 9 -33.10 -10.77 14.63
CA CYS A 9 -34.08 -11.78 14.23
C CYS A 9 -34.50 -12.60 15.47
N GLU A 10 -35.61 -12.21 16.07
CA GLU A 10 -36.57 -13.12 16.72
C GLU A 10 -37.24 -13.92 15.58
N GLY A 11 -37.72 -15.15 15.68
CA GLY A 11 -38.08 -16.02 16.78
C GLY A 11 -39.10 -16.98 16.15
N ILE A 12 -38.87 -18.29 16.18
CA ILE A 12 -39.90 -19.27 15.80
C ILE A 12 -39.98 -20.28 16.92
N GLU A 13 -41.03 -20.11 17.72
CA GLU A 13 -41.57 -21.13 18.61
C GLU A 13 -42.17 -22.24 17.74
N ASN A 14 -41.83 -23.50 18.02
CA ASN A 14 -42.71 -24.61 17.68
C ASN A 14 -42.75 -25.56 18.86
N ASN A 15 -43.94 -25.67 19.44
CA ASN A 15 -44.28 -26.56 20.53
C ASN A 15 -45.02 -27.76 19.93
N GLY A 16 -44.58 -28.97 20.23
CA GLY A 16 -45.21 -30.20 19.74
C GLY A 16 -44.55 -31.44 20.33
N GLY A 17 -45.26 -32.08 21.26
CA GLY A 17 -44.74 -33.09 22.17
C GLY A 17 -44.45 -34.47 21.57
N GLY A 18 -43.90 -35.34 22.43
CA GLY A 18 -43.61 -36.73 22.11
C GLY A 18 -42.85 -37.39 23.24
N VAL A 19 -43.60 -38.05 24.12
CA VAL A 19 -43.22 -38.78 25.32
C VAL A 19 -42.40 -40.05 24.98
N LEU A 20 -41.40 -40.34 25.82
CA LEU A 20 -40.70 -41.61 26.05
C LEU A 20 -39.82 -42.18 24.91
N SER A 21 -38.52 -41.97 25.05
CA SER A 21 -37.52 -43.00 24.75
C SER A 21 -36.50 -42.99 25.87
N GLU A 22 -36.71 -43.94 26.76
CA GLU A 22 -35.95 -44.26 27.95
C GLU A 22 -34.50 -44.58 27.57
N GLU A 23 -33.60 -43.76 28.09
CA GLU A 23 -32.31 -44.18 28.65
C GLU A 23 -31.43 -45.13 27.80
N LEU A 24 -30.87 -44.64 26.70
CA LEU A 24 -29.47 -44.93 26.35
C LEU A 24 -28.81 -43.65 25.84
N GLN A 25 -28.75 -42.65 26.72
CA GLN A 25 -27.82 -41.54 26.57
C GLN A 25 -26.41 -42.10 26.76
N LEU A 26 -25.76 -42.49 25.66
CA LEU A 26 -24.30 -42.41 25.59
C LEU A 26 -23.96 -40.95 25.92
N GLN A 27 -23.50 -40.72 27.15
CA GLN A 27 -23.11 -39.40 27.61
C GLN A 27 -22.06 -38.84 26.63
N VAL A 28 -22.45 -37.78 25.94
CA VAL A 28 -21.63 -37.02 24.97
C VAL A 28 -20.39 -36.38 25.64
N SER A 29 -20.22 -36.55 26.95
CA SER A 29 -19.14 -35.93 27.73
C SER A 29 -17.76 -36.55 27.54
N ASN A 30 -17.63 -37.73 26.93
CA ASN A 30 -16.33 -38.35 26.62
C ASN A 30 -16.35 -39.07 25.27
N LEU A 31 -16.52 -38.30 24.19
CA LEU A 31 -16.53 -38.89 22.86
C LEU A 31 -15.14 -39.37 22.44
N PRO A 32 -15.00 -40.60 21.91
CA PRO A 32 -13.72 -41.14 21.48
C PRO A 32 -13.01 -40.18 20.49
N LYS A 33 -11.72 -39.92 20.72
CA LYS A 33 -10.95 -38.95 19.93
C LYS A 33 -10.20 -39.61 18.79
N ASN A 34 -9.82 -40.88 18.96
CA ASN A 34 -9.05 -41.64 17.98
C ASN A 34 -9.82 -42.86 17.47
N GLY A 35 -9.48 -43.29 16.24
CA GLY A 35 -10.13 -44.43 15.60
C GLY A 35 -10.08 -45.74 16.41
N ALA A 36 -9.01 -45.95 17.18
CA ALA A 36 -8.88 -47.12 18.06
C ALA A 36 -9.94 -47.12 19.18
N GLU A 37 -10.17 -45.98 19.83
CA GLU A 37 -11.18 -45.84 20.89
C GLU A 37 -12.60 -46.02 20.33
N TRP A 38 -12.85 -45.56 19.09
CA TRP A 38 -14.11 -45.80 18.40
C TRP A 38 -14.36 -47.28 18.10
N VAL A 39 -13.32 -48.00 17.68
CA VAL A 39 -13.38 -49.46 17.46
C VAL A 39 -13.62 -50.20 18.78
N GLU A 40 -12.92 -49.82 19.85
CA GLU A 40 -13.12 -50.41 21.18
C GLU A 40 -14.54 -50.16 21.72
N THR A 41 -15.06 -48.95 21.56
CA THR A 41 -16.42 -48.60 21.97
C THR A 41 -17.46 -49.40 21.17
N LEU A 42 -17.27 -49.53 19.86
CA LEU A 42 -18.15 -50.32 19.00
C LEU A 42 -18.16 -51.80 19.38
N VAL A 43 -16.97 -52.40 19.55
CA VAL A 43 -16.84 -53.80 19.92
C VAL A 43 -17.45 -54.06 21.29
N ASN A 44 -17.18 -53.19 22.28
CA ASN A 44 -17.73 -53.30 23.62
C ASN A 44 -19.27 -53.23 23.64
N GLU A 45 -19.86 -52.29 22.90
CA GLU A 45 -21.32 -52.18 22.77
C GLU A 45 -21.96 -53.39 22.07
N MET A 46 -21.30 -53.93 21.04
CA MET A 46 -21.78 -55.14 20.37
C MET A 46 -21.67 -56.39 21.24
N THR A 47 -20.60 -56.54 22.03
CA THR A 47 -20.41 -57.69 22.92
C THR A 47 -21.37 -57.70 24.12
N ASN A 48 -21.86 -56.54 24.53
CA ASN A 48 -22.83 -56.40 25.63
C ASN A 48 -24.29 -56.51 25.16
N SER A 49 -24.52 -56.80 23.88
CA SER A 49 -25.86 -56.93 23.32
C SER A 49 -26.54 -58.26 23.67
N PHE A 50 -27.87 -58.24 23.77
CA PHE A 50 -28.66 -59.43 24.13
C PHE A 50 -28.91 -60.36 22.93
N ASP A 51 -29.05 -59.79 21.74
CA ASP A 51 -29.24 -60.53 20.49
C ASP A 51 -28.60 -59.80 19.29
N ILE A 52 -28.63 -60.44 18.12
CA ILE A 52 -28.05 -59.90 16.89
C ILE A 52 -28.74 -58.60 16.43
N ASN A 53 -30.03 -58.41 16.73
CA ASN A 53 -30.75 -57.20 16.35
C ASN A 53 -30.37 -56.03 17.27
N ASP A 54 -30.21 -56.27 18.57
CA ASP A 54 -29.69 -55.32 19.55
C ASP A 54 -28.23 -54.93 19.23
N ALA A 55 -27.39 -55.90 18.87
CA ALA A 55 -26.02 -55.63 18.40
C ALA A 55 -25.99 -54.68 17.20
N LYS A 56 -26.89 -54.88 16.23
CA LYS A 56 -27.02 -54.03 15.04
C LYS A 56 -27.54 -52.64 15.39
N ALA A 57 -28.52 -52.54 16.29
CA ALA A 57 -29.07 -51.26 16.74
C ALA A 57 -27.98 -50.43 17.46
N ARG A 58 -27.23 -51.05 18.37
CA ARG A 58 -26.10 -50.42 19.07
C ARG A 58 -24.98 -50.01 18.11
N ALA A 59 -24.60 -50.88 17.17
CA ALA A 59 -23.59 -50.55 16.16
C ALA A 59 -24.03 -49.37 15.28
N SER A 60 -25.30 -49.33 14.87
CA SER A 60 -25.87 -48.22 14.11
C SER A 60 -25.79 -46.91 14.89
N LEU A 61 -26.10 -46.93 16.19
CA LEU A 61 -26.03 -45.76 17.05
C LEU A 61 -24.59 -45.24 17.16
N VAL A 62 -23.62 -46.12 17.44
CA VAL A 62 -22.19 -45.73 17.54
C VAL A 62 -21.68 -45.12 16.22
N LEU A 63 -22.03 -45.72 15.07
CA LEU A 63 -21.66 -45.18 13.76
C LEU A 63 -22.34 -43.86 13.44
N GLU A 64 -23.58 -43.65 13.89
CA GLU A 64 -24.27 -42.37 13.72
C GLU A 64 -23.58 -41.26 14.52
N VAL A 65 -23.21 -41.55 15.77
CA VAL A 65 -22.48 -40.59 16.62
C VAL A 65 -21.08 -40.32 16.05
N LEU A 66 -20.36 -41.34 15.56
CA LEU A 66 -19.09 -41.15 14.84
C LEU A 66 -19.26 -40.24 13.63
N GLY A 67 -20.29 -40.48 12.80
CA GLY A 67 -20.58 -39.66 11.63
C GLY A 67 -20.89 -38.21 11.99
N LYS A 68 -21.60 -37.96 13.10
CA LYS A 68 -21.83 -36.60 13.63
C LYS A 68 -20.52 -35.97 14.09
N SER A 69 -19.69 -36.70 14.85
CA SER A 69 -18.38 -36.24 15.33
C SER A 69 -17.44 -35.84 14.20
N ILE A 70 -17.35 -36.66 13.16
CA ILE A 70 -16.50 -36.39 11.99
C ILE A 70 -16.98 -35.13 11.28
N ARG A 71 -18.30 -34.97 11.07
CA ARG A 71 -18.86 -33.78 10.43
C ARG A 71 -18.60 -32.51 11.24
N THR A 72 -18.78 -32.56 12.55
CA THR A 72 -18.51 -31.41 13.43
C THR A 72 -17.03 -31.05 13.46
N GLN A 73 -16.15 -32.05 13.53
CA GLN A 73 -14.70 -31.83 13.50
C GLN A 73 -14.26 -31.23 12.16
N ALA A 74 -14.71 -31.81 11.04
CA ALA A 74 -14.38 -31.29 9.72
C ALA A 74 -14.91 -29.85 9.52
N ALA A 75 -16.10 -29.53 10.04
CA ALA A 75 -16.63 -28.17 9.99
C ALA A 75 -15.80 -27.20 10.86
N ALA A 76 -15.36 -27.63 12.04
CA ALA A 76 -14.49 -26.85 12.92
C ALA A 76 -13.12 -26.61 12.27
N ASP A 77 -12.49 -27.64 11.70
CA ASP A 77 -11.18 -27.54 11.03
C ASP A 77 -11.23 -26.56 9.85
N VAL A 78 -12.31 -26.60 9.05
CA VAL A 78 -12.52 -25.65 7.95
C VAL A 78 -12.71 -24.23 8.49
N ALA A 79 -13.50 -24.05 9.55
CA ALA A 79 -13.71 -22.74 10.16
C ALA A 79 -12.42 -22.16 10.73
N ASP A 80 -11.62 -22.96 11.43
CA ASP A 80 -10.33 -22.57 12.01
C ASP A 80 -9.32 -22.19 10.94
N ASN A 81 -9.21 -23.00 9.87
CA ASN A 81 -8.33 -22.71 8.75
C ASN A 81 -8.73 -21.41 8.03
N LEU A 82 -10.03 -21.22 7.76
CA LEU A 82 -10.55 -19.98 7.17
C LEU A 82 -10.31 -18.77 8.08
N HIS A 83 -10.45 -18.93 9.40
CA HIS A 83 -10.18 -17.86 10.36
C HIS A 83 -8.68 -17.50 10.37
N GLN A 84 -7.80 -18.50 10.37
CA GLN A 84 -6.36 -18.31 10.32
C GLN A 84 -5.93 -17.63 9.01
N GLU A 85 -6.46 -18.07 7.87
CA GLU A 85 -6.17 -17.46 6.58
C GLU A 85 -6.65 -16.00 6.54
N ASN A 86 -7.87 -15.73 7.00
CA ASN A 86 -8.40 -14.37 7.10
C ASN A 86 -7.53 -13.46 7.97
N ALA A 87 -7.06 -13.96 9.12
CA ALA A 87 -6.16 -13.21 9.99
C ALA A 87 -4.84 -12.89 9.27
N ARG A 88 -4.25 -13.87 8.59
CA ARG A 88 -3.01 -13.67 7.82
C ARG A 88 -3.19 -12.70 6.66
N LEU A 89 -4.32 -12.76 5.96
CA LEU A 89 -4.64 -11.83 4.87
C LEU A 89 -4.83 -10.40 5.39
N LYS A 90 -5.50 -10.22 6.53
CA LYS A 90 -5.64 -8.91 7.19
C LYS A 90 -4.29 -8.33 7.60
N GLU A 91 -3.39 -9.13 8.17
CA GLU A 91 -2.05 -8.67 8.53
C GLU A 91 -1.26 -8.19 7.29
N LYS A 92 -1.29 -8.97 6.20
CA LYS A 92 -0.65 -8.57 4.93
C LYS A 92 -1.26 -7.30 4.35
N MET A 93 -2.58 -7.17 4.40
CA MET A 93 -3.30 -5.97 3.96
C MET A 93 -2.83 -4.74 4.74
N GLU A 94 -2.71 -4.84 6.07
CA GLU A 94 -2.22 -3.74 6.91
C GLU A 94 -0.77 -3.36 6.61
N LEU A 95 0.11 -4.34 6.38
CA LEU A 95 1.48 -4.10 5.95
C LEU A 95 1.53 -3.32 4.63
N LEU A 96 0.77 -3.76 3.63
CA LEU A 96 0.69 -3.09 2.34
C LEU A 96 0.14 -1.66 2.45
N ILE A 97 -0.84 -1.42 3.33
CA ILE A 97 -1.37 -0.07 3.60
C ILE A 97 -0.26 0.82 4.21
N ARG A 98 0.51 0.29 5.17
CA ARG A 98 1.64 1.03 5.77
C ARG A 98 2.69 1.37 4.72
N GLU A 99 3.11 0.40 3.92
CA GLU A 99 4.09 0.62 2.83
C GLU A 99 3.58 1.63 1.80
N ASN A 100 2.32 1.53 1.38
CA ASN A 100 1.71 2.47 0.46
C ASN A 100 1.72 3.91 1.01
N SER A 101 1.51 4.07 2.33
CA SER A 101 1.61 5.38 2.98
C SER A 101 3.03 5.94 2.96
N ILE A 102 4.05 5.10 3.16
CA ILE A 102 5.47 5.48 3.10
C ILE A 102 5.82 5.91 1.67
N LEU A 103 5.41 5.11 0.68
CA LEU A 103 5.64 5.41 -0.74
C LEU A 103 4.98 6.73 -1.16
N LYS A 104 3.71 6.96 -0.76
CA LYS A 104 3.02 8.25 -1.02
C LYS A 104 3.78 9.44 -0.45
N ARG A 105 4.30 9.33 0.77
CA ARG A 105 5.14 10.39 1.37
C ARG A 105 6.44 10.60 0.60
N ALA A 106 7.12 9.51 0.23
CA ALA A 106 8.37 9.57 -0.53
C ALA A 106 8.16 10.26 -1.89
N VAL A 107 7.10 9.88 -2.62
CA VAL A 107 6.74 10.50 -3.92
C VAL A 107 6.42 11.99 -3.74
N ALA A 108 5.66 12.37 -2.71
CA ALA A 108 5.37 13.78 -2.46
C ALA A 108 6.62 14.61 -2.16
N ILE A 109 7.57 14.05 -1.39
CA ILE A 109 8.87 14.70 -1.13
C ILE A 109 9.68 14.82 -2.42
N GLN A 110 9.73 13.76 -3.22
CA GLN A 110 10.47 13.75 -4.48
C GLN A 110 9.91 14.79 -5.46
N TYR A 111 8.59 14.87 -5.58
CA TYR A 111 7.92 15.86 -6.42
C TYR A 111 8.27 17.30 -5.99
N LYS A 112 8.25 17.60 -4.68
CA LYS A 112 8.63 18.93 -4.18
C LYS A 112 10.08 19.28 -4.52
N ARG A 113 11.01 18.35 -4.31
CA ARG A 113 12.43 18.53 -4.63
C ARG A 113 12.66 18.76 -6.12
N GLN A 114 11.97 17.99 -6.96
CA GLN A 114 12.04 18.13 -8.41
C GLN A 114 11.53 19.51 -8.84
N LYS A 115 10.37 19.94 -8.32
CA LYS A 115 9.81 21.26 -8.62
C LYS A 115 10.74 22.41 -8.23
N GLU A 116 11.42 22.31 -7.10
CA GLU A 116 12.43 23.30 -6.68
C GLU A 116 13.66 23.30 -7.60
N ALA A 117 14.12 22.12 -8.05
CA ALA A 117 15.23 22.00 -8.99
C ALA A 117 14.87 22.58 -10.37
N ASP A 118 13.66 22.33 -10.85
CA ASP A 118 13.15 22.89 -12.11
C ASP A 118 13.10 24.42 -12.04
N LYS A 119 12.60 24.97 -10.92
CA LYS A 119 12.59 26.43 -10.70
C LYS A 119 14.01 27.02 -10.74
N LYS A 120 14.96 26.43 -10.01
CA LYS A 120 16.36 26.88 -10.01
C LYS A 120 17.00 26.80 -11.40
N THR A 121 16.64 25.77 -12.16
CA THR A 121 17.13 25.60 -13.54
C THR A 121 16.64 26.73 -14.44
N SER A 122 15.35 27.08 -14.34
CA SER A 122 14.78 28.22 -15.09
C SER A 122 15.40 29.57 -14.68
N GLU A 123 15.60 29.80 -13.38
CA GLU A 123 16.27 31.01 -12.88
C GLU A 123 17.72 31.10 -13.38
N LEU A 124 18.44 29.98 -13.38
CA LEU A 124 19.82 29.90 -13.88
C LEU A 124 19.88 30.18 -15.39
N GLN A 125 18.92 29.67 -16.17
CA GLN A 125 18.81 29.99 -17.60
C GLN A 125 18.56 31.48 -17.83
N LEU A 126 17.65 32.09 -17.08
CA LEU A 126 17.39 33.54 -17.14
C LEU A 126 18.66 34.35 -16.82
N LEU A 127 19.37 33.98 -15.76
CA LEU A 127 20.58 34.68 -15.35
C LEU A 127 21.69 34.54 -16.40
N LYS A 128 21.85 33.36 -17.01
CA LYS A 128 22.79 33.17 -18.13
C LYS A 128 22.48 34.09 -19.31
N GLN A 129 21.21 34.23 -19.68
CA GLN A 129 20.80 35.15 -20.74
C GLN A 129 21.12 36.61 -20.39
N LEU A 130 20.85 37.01 -19.14
CA LEU A 130 21.15 38.37 -18.68
C LEU A 130 22.65 38.65 -18.67
N VAL A 131 23.48 37.69 -18.23
CA VAL A 131 24.94 37.80 -18.28
C VAL A 131 25.42 37.95 -19.72
N ALA A 132 24.92 37.13 -20.66
CA ALA A 132 25.26 37.25 -22.07
C ALA A 132 24.88 38.62 -22.64
N GLN A 133 23.71 39.16 -22.25
CA GLN A 133 23.29 40.50 -22.66
C GLN A 133 24.24 41.60 -22.13
N TYR A 134 24.67 41.51 -20.87
CA TYR A 134 25.62 42.46 -20.30
C TYR A 134 27.01 42.35 -20.94
N GLN A 135 27.48 41.14 -21.22
CA GLN A 135 28.74 40.91 -21.94
C GLN A 135 28.71 41.56 -23.33
N GLU A 136 27.61 41.45 -24.07
CA GLU A 136 27.48 42.10 -25.38
C GLU A 136 27.42 43.63 -25.27
N ARG A 137 26.70 44.18 -24.28
CA ARG A 137 26.69 45.63 -24.04
C ARG A 137 28.08 46.17 -23.70
N LEU A 138 28.86 45.43 -22.90
CA LEU A 138 30.24 45.78 -22.58
C LEU A 138 31.09 45.82 -23.85
N ARG A 139 31.02 44.77 -24.68
CA ARG A 139 31.73 44.68 -25.96
C ARG A 139 31.43 45.87 -26.87
N ILE A 140 30.15 46.25 -27.00
CA ILE A 140 29.74 47.41 -27.82
C ILE A 140 30.33 48.71 -27.26
N LEU A 141 30.26 48.93 -25.94
CA LEU A 141 30.81 50.12 -25.32
C LEU A 141 32.32 50.21 -25.47
N GLU A 142 33.04 49.10 -25.32
CA GLU A 142 34.49 49.02 -25.53
C GLU A 142 34.87 49.42 -26.97
N VAL A 143 34.17 48.88 -27.97
CA VAL A 143 34.38 49.23 -29.38
C VAL A 143 34.07 50.70 -29.65
N ASN A 144 32.96 51.23 -29.12
CA ASN A 144 32.59 52.64 -29.28
C ASN A 144 33.62 53.58 -28.65
N ASN A 145 34.11 53.24 -27.45
CA ASN A 145 35.13 54.03 -26.77
C ASN A 145 36.45 54.03 -27.53
N TYR A 146 36.85 52.88 -28.08
CA TYR A 146 38.03 52.76 -28.94
C TYR A 146 37.89 53.62 -30.20
N ALA A 147 36.76 53.50 -30.92
CA ALA A 147 36.49 54.30 -32.11
C ALA A 147 36.55 55.80 -31.81
N LEU A 148 35.92 56.25 -30.73
CA LEU A 148 35.98 57.65 -30.28
C LEU A 148 37.41 58.10 -29.99
N THR A 149 38.19 57.28 -29.28
CA THR A 149 39.60 57.57 -28.98
C THR A 149 40.43 57.73 -30.26
N VAL A 150 40.20 56.89 -31.26
CA VAL A 150 40.88 56.97 -32.57
C VAL A 150 40.47 58.25 -33.31
N HIS A 151 39.17 58.56 -33.40
CA HIS A 151 38.68 59.77 -34.04
C HIS A 151 39.24 61.04 -33.37
N LEU A 152 39.29 61.07 -32.03
CA LEU A 152 39.89 62.19 -31.30
C LEU A 152 41.37 62.35 -31.63
N LYS A 153 42.15 61.26 -31.64
CA LYS A 153 43.57 61.33 -32.03
C LYS A 153 43.75 61.85 -33.46
N GLN A 154 42.91 61.40 -34.39
CA GLN A 154 42.97 61.85 -35.78
C GLN A 154 42.61 63.34 -35.92
N ALA A 155 41.57 63.82 -35.22
CA ALA A 155 41.19 65.23 -35.23
C ALA A 155 42.30 66.14 -34.69
N HIS A 156 42.98 65.74 -33.61
CA HIS A 156 44.13 66.48 -33.06
C HIS A 156 45.31 66.50 -34.05
N GLN A 157 45.58 65.39 -34.75
CA GLN A 157 46.63 65.35 -35.76
C GLN A 157 46.30 66.25 -36.96
N GLN A 158 45.04 66.28 -37.41
CA GLN A 158 44.60 67.14 -38.50
C GLN A 158 44.62 68.64 -38.13
N SER A 159 44.26 69.01 -36.89
CA SER A 159 44.40 70.39 -36.41
C SER A 159 45.87 70.83 -36.28
N ASN A 160 46.77 69.91 -35.95
CA ASN A 160 48.21 70.18 -35.89
C ASN A 160 48.83 70.30 -37.30
N SER A 161 48.28 69.63 -38.32
CA SER A 161 48.66 69.84 -39.72
C SER A 161 48.12 71.15 -40.31
N MET A 162 47.09 71.77 -39.70
CA MET A 162 46.52 73.05 -40.13
C MET A 162 47.08 74.27 -39.36
N SER A 163 47.84 74.06 -38.27
CA SER A 163 48.50 75.13 -37.50
C SER A 163 49.94 75.42 -37.95
N SER A 164 50.44 74.75 -38.99
CA SER A 164 51.75 75.04 -39.59
C SER A 164 51.72 76.12 -40.68
N CYS A 165 50.58 76.76 -40.94
CA CYS A 165 50.51 77.89 -41.87
C CYS A 165 50.26 79.19 -41.09
N TYR A 166 51.29 79.63 -40.35
CA TYR A 166 51.38 81.03 -39.92
C TYR A 166 51.53 81.91 -41.17
N PRO A 167 50.77 83.01 -41.32
CA PRO A 167 51.02 83.97 -42.38
C PRO A 167 52.46 84.51 -42.20
N PRO A 168 53.32 84.50 -43.23
CA PRO A 168 54.62 85.15 -43.11
C PRO A 168 54.38 86.65 -42.95
N ASP A 169 55.06 87.26 -41.99
CA ASP A 169 55.12 88.71 -41.81
C ASP A 169 55.45 89.37 -43.16
N VAL A 170 54.58 90.28 -43.57
CA VAL A 170 54.89 91.25 -44.63
C VAL A 170 54.73 92.63 -44.02
N CYS A 171 55.87 93.34 -44.01
CA CYS A 171 56.04 94.75 -43.67
C CYS A 171 55.18 95.68 -44.55
#